data_AF-A0A7X7R0Q4-F1
#
_entry.id   AF-A0A7X7R0Q4-F1
#
_cell.length_a   1.000
_cell.length_b   1.000
_cell.length_c   1.000
_cell.angle_alpha   90.00
_cell.angle_beta   90.00
_cell.angle_gamma   90.00
#
_symmetry.space_group_name_H-M   'P 1'
#
loop_
_entity.id
_entity.type
_entity.pdbx_description
1 polymer ?
#
loop_
_entity_poly.entity_id
_entity_poly.type
_entity_poly.pdbx_seq_one_letter_code
_entity_poly.pdbx_strand_id
1 'polypeptide(L)'
;MDQRKIRVRFAPSPTGPLHIGGVRTALYNYLFAKKHGGDFLLRIEDTDQTRFVPGAEEYIMESLRWCGIQWDEGVGVGGPHAPYKQSERKEMYRQYAMKLVESGKAYYAFDTPEELDAMRARIEAEKSGLPQYDTRTRGGMKNSLSLPADEVKKRLENGDAYVIRIKIPENEEVELTDLIRGYVKVHTGTLDDKVLFKSDGMPTYHLANVVDDYLMEITHVIRGEEWLPSAPLHVLLYRYLGWSDRMPAFAHLPLLLKPDGNGKLSKRDGDRL
;
A
#
# COMPACT_ATOMS: atom_id res chain seq x y z
N MET A 1 12.43 -19.11 -15.52
CA MET A 1 11.45 -18.95 -14.43
C MET A 1 12.25 -18.84 -13.16
N ASP A 2 11.96 -17.82 -12.37
CA ASP A 2 12.58 -17.59 -11.07
C ASP A 2 12.41 -18.86 -10.21
N GLN A 3 13.53 -19.45 -9.75
CA GLN A 3 13.53 -20.73 -9.00
C GLN A 3 13.11 -20.55 -7.53
N ARG A 4 12.69 -19.34 -7.13
CA ARG A 4 12.22 -19.07 -5.76
C ARG A 4 10.97 -19.88 -5.44
N LYS A 5 10.91 -20.39 -4.21
CA LYS A 5 9.70 -21.00 -3.64
C LYS A 5 8.56 -19.99 -3.73
N ILE A 6 7.39 -20.44 -4.19
CA ILE A 6 6.21 -19.57 -4.25
C ILE A 6 5.82 -19.15 -2.82
N ARG A 7 5.69 -17.84 -2.63
CA ARG A 7 5.22 -17.23 -1.40
C ARG A 7 4.20 -16.17 -1.73
N VAL A 8 3.04 -16.24 -1.08
CA VAL A 8 1.91 -15.33 -1.27
C VAL A 8 1.33 -14.96 0.09
N ARG A 9 0.57 -13.87 0.15
CA ARG A 9 -0.01 -13.40 1.41
C ARG A 9 -1.44 -12.91 1.27
N PHE A 10 -2.25 -13.24 2.25
CA PHE A 10 -3.46 -12.50 2.55
C PHE A 10 -3.13 -11.41 3.57
N ALA A 11 -3.40 -10.16 3.19
CA ALA A 11 -3.02 -8.98 3.96
C ALA A 11 -4.22 -8.07 4.29
N PRO A 12 -5.14 -8.50 5.17
CA PRO A 12 -6.30 -7.69 5.55
C PRO A 12 -5.97 -6.64 6.62
N SER A 13 -6.64 -5.48 6.53
CA SER A 13 -6.69 -4.53 7.64
C SER A 13 -7.81 -4.90 8.62
N PRO A 14 -7.58 -4.83 9.95
CA PRO A 14 -8.59 -5.18 10.96
C PRO A 14 -9.59 -4.04 11.19
N THR A 15 -10.31 -3.65 10.13
CA THR A 15 -11.25 -2.50 10.14
C THR A 15 -12.72 -2.93 10.10
N GLY A 16 -13.02 -4.15 10.54
CA GLY A 16 -14.34 -4.76 10.55
C GLY A 16 -14.36 -6.17 9.96
N PRO A 17 -15.56 -6.74 9.70
CA PRO A 17 -15.69 -8.12 9.27
C PRO A 17 -15.14 -8.35 7.87
N LEU A 18 -14.66 -9.58 7.65
CA LEU A 18 -14.14 -10.03 6.37
C LEU A 18 -15.26 -10.13 5.33
N HIS A 19 -15.22 -9.29 4.30
CA HIS A 19 -16.20 -9.36 3.22
C HIS A 19 -15.88 -10.52 2.25
N ILE A 20 -16.90 -10.97 1.50
CA ILE A 20 -16.77 -12.10 0.55
C ILE A 20 -15.65 -11.92 -0.48
N GLY A 21 -15.41 -10.69 -0.95
CA GLY A 21 -14.27 -10.38 -1.82
C GLY A 21 -12.91 -10.63 -1.15
N GLY A 22 -12.81 -10.39 0.16
CA GLY A 22 -11.64 -10.71 0.98
C GLY A 22 -11.45 -12.22 1.13
N VAL A 23 -12.52 -12.95 1.44
CA VAL A 23 -12.50 -14.43 1.48
C VAL A 23 -12.05 -15.02 0.14
N ARG A 24 -12.59 -14.54 -0.99
CA ARG A 24 -12.17 -14.97 -2.34
C ARG A 24 -10.68 -14.69 -2.59
N THR A 25 -10.19 -13.54 -2.14
CA THR A 25 -8.77 -13.18 -2.26
C THR A 25 -7.90 -14.13 -1.43
N ALA A 26 -8.28 -14.41 -0.18
CA ALA A 26 -7.59 -15.38 0.67
C ALA A 26 -7.58 -16.78 0.04
N LEU A 27 -8.73 -17.22 -0.49
CA LEU A 27 -8.88 -18.51 -1.15
C LEU A 27 -7.96 -18.64 -2.37
N TYR A 28 -7.88 -17.63 -3.24
CA TYR A 28 -7.00 -17.71 -4.42
C TYR A 28 -5.52 -17.69 -4.04
N ASN A 29 -5.11 -16.92 -3.03
CA ASN A 29 -3.75 -17.00 -2.52
C ASN A 29 -3.46 -18.41 -1.97
N TYR A 30 -4.36 -18.96 -1.15
CA TYR A 30 -4.23 -20.30 -0.57
C TYR A 30 -4.12 -21.39 -1.65
N LEU A 31 -5.04 -21.40 -2.61
CA LEU A 31 -5.05 -22.38 -3.71
C LEU A 31 -3.81 -22.26 -4.59
N PHE A 32 -3.35 -21.03 -4.86
CA PHE A 32 -2.13 -20.80 -5.63
C PHE A 32 -0.91 -21.34 -4.90
N ALA A 33 -0.77 -21.04 -3.61
CA ALA A 33 0.31 -21.60 -2.79
C ALA A 33 0.28 -23.14 -2.80
N LYS A 34 -0.86 -23.77 -2.49
CA LYS A 34 -0.96 -25.24 -2.44
C LYS A 34 -0.70 -25.90 -3.79
N LYS A 35 -1.23 -25.35 -4.89
CA LYS A 35 -0.98 -25.88 -6.25
C LYS A 35 0.50 -25.90 -6.60
N HIS A 36 1.26 -24.92 -6.12
CA HIS A 36 2.67 -24.76 -6.44
C HIS A 36 3.63 -25.20 -5.32
N GLY A 37 3.13 -25.87 -4.27
CA GLY A 37 3.96 -26.28 -3.12
C GLY A 37 4.62 -25.11 -2.39
N GLY A 38 3.98 -23.94 -2.41
CA GLY A 38 4.43 -22.69 -1.80
C GLY A 38 3.84 -22.43 -0.42
N ASP A 39 4.17 -21.27 0.12
CA ASP A 39 3.71 -20.79 1.44
C ASP A 39 2.61 -19.74 1.30
N PHE A 40 1.58 -19.87 2.12
CA PHE A 40 0.50 -18.90 2.28
C PHE A 40 0.60 -18.18 3.62
N LEU A 41 0.77 -16.86 3.57
CA LEU A 41 0.99 -16.03 4.74
C LEU A 41 -0.26 -15.24 5.15
N LEU A 42 -0.47 -15.04 6.46
CA LEU A 42 -1.44 -14.09 7.01
C LEU A 42 -0.72 -12.92 7.69
N ARG A 43 -0.76 -11.73 7.07
CA ARG A 43 -0.21 -10.49 7.60
C ARG A 43 -1.31 -9.50 7.94
N ILE A 44 -1.33 -8.94 9.14
CA ILE A 44 -2.34 -7.96 9.56
C ILE A 44 -1.83 -6.54 9.28
N GLU A 45 -2.60 -5.79 8.48
CA GLU A 45 -2.27 -4.43 8.06
C GLU A 45 -3.00 -3.39 8.92
N ASP A 46 -2.55 -3.25 10.16
CA ASP A 46 -3.11 -2.41 11.22
C ASP A 46 -2.38 -1.07 11.38
N THR A 47 -1.79 -0.53 10.31
CA THR A 47 -1.06 0.75 10.36
C THR A 47 -1.98 1.96 10.59
N ASP A 48 -3.27 1.81 10.31
CA ASP A 48 -4.28 2.85 10.51
C ASP A 48 -5.10 2.59 11.78
N GLN A 49 -4.59 3.13 12.88
CA GLN A 49 -5.19 2.97 14.21
C GLN A 49 -6.55 3.65 14.34
N THR A 50 -6.89 4.61 13.47
CA THR A 50 -8.18 5.32 13.51
C THR A 50 -9.34 4.45 13.02
N ARG A 51 -9.05 3.47 12.17
CA ARG A 51 -10.02 2.53 11.61
C ARG A 51 -9.96 1.15 12.26
N PHE A 52 -9.10 0.96 13.26
CA PHE A 52 -8.97 -0.31 13.98
C PHE A 52 -10.27 -0.67 14.70
N VAL A 53 -10.73 -1.91 14.52
CA VAL A 53 -11.92 -2.45 15.19
C VAL A 53 -11.48 -3.61 16.08
N PRO A 54 -11.61 -3.50 17.43
CA PRO A 54 -11.32 -4.60 18.34
C PRO A 54 -12.10 -5.86 17.96
N GLY A 55 -11.45 -7.03 17.98
CA GLY A 55 -12.06 -8.30 17.59
C GLY A 55 -12.04 -8.59 16.08
N ALA A 56 -11.70 -7.62 15.23
CA ALA A 56 -11.68 -7.84 13.78
C ALA A 56 -10.56 -8.78 13.33
N GLU A 57 -9.40 -8.74 14.00
CA GLU A 57 -8.29 -9.68 13.74
C GLU A 57 -8.70 -11.11 14.06
N GLU A 58 -9.28 -11.34 15.25
CA GLU A 58 -9.78 -12.64 15.68
C GLU A 58 -10.86 -13.15 14.73
N TYR A 59 -11.78 -12.27 14.30
CA TYR A 59 -12.83 -12.60 13.34
C TYR A 59 -12.27 -13.02 11.97
N ILE A 60 -11.22 -12.34 11.48
CA ILE A 60 -10.52 -12.73 10.25
C ILE A 60 -9.96 -14.14 10.40
N MET A 61 -9.23 -14.40 11.50
CA MET A 61 -8.61 -15.70 11.76
C MET A 61 -9.65 -16.82 11.89
N GLU A 62 -10.77 -16.57 12.58
CA GLU A 62 -11.87 -17.52 12.71
C GLU A 62 -12.55 -17.80 11.37
N SER A 63 -12.84 -16.76 10.59
CA SER A 63 -13.46 -16.89 9.27
C SER A 63 -12.62 -17.75 8.32
N LEU A 64 -11.31 -17.53 8.29
CA LEU A 64 -10.40 -18.33 7.46
C LEU A 64 -10.37 -19.79 7.91
N ARG A 65 -10.30 -20.06 9.21
CA ARG A 65 -10.36 -21.43 9.75
C ARG A 65 -11.68 -22.12 9.43
N TRP A 66 -12.81 -21.42 9.54
CA TRP A 66 -14.13 -21.94 9.18
C TRP A 66 -14.20 -22.31 7.69
N CYS A 67 -13.57 -21.52 6.81
CA CYS A 67 -13.42 -21.85 5.39
C CYS A 67 -12.41 -22.97 5.08
N GLY A 68 -11.76 -23.56 6.09
CA GLY A 68 -10.69 -24.55 5.88
C GLY A 68 -9.40 -23.98 5.31
N ILE A 69 -9.20 -22.66 5.39
CA ILE A 69 -8.00 -21.96 4.92
C ILE A 69 -7.02 -21.83 6.09
N GLN A 70 -5.93 -22.60 6.02
CA GLN A 70 -4.82 -22.53 6.97
C GLN A 70 -3.65 -21.77 6.35
N TRP A 71 -2.94 -20.97 7.14
CA TRP A 71 -1.73 -20.25 6.72
C TRP A 71 -0.48 -20.87 7.34
N ASP A 72 0.60 -20.87 6.57
CA ASP A 72 1.88 -21.50 6.92
C ASP A 72 2.76 -20.55 7.77
N GLU A 73 2.62 -19.24 7.58
CA GLU A 73 3.19 -18.21 8.47
C GLU A 73 2.19 -17.10 8.72
N GLY A 74 2.24 -16.46 9.88
CA GLY A 74 1.32 -15.36 10.18
C GLY A 74 1.01 -15.21 11.65
N VAL A 75 0.09 -14.28 11.94
CA VAL A 75 -0.44 -14.12 13.30
C VAL A 75 -1.04 -15.44 13.81
N GLY A 76 -0.77 -15.77 15.07
CA GLY A 76 -1.22 -17.01 15.74
C GLY A 76 -0.40 -18.27 15.42
N VAL A 77 0.37 -18.29 14.33
CA VAL A 77 1.22 -19.45 13.93
C VAL A 77 2.71 -19.12 14.05
N GLY A 78 3.09 -17.85 13.90
CA GLY A 78 4.48 -17.42 13.87
C GLY A 78 5.12 -17.65 12.50
N GLY A 79 6.44 -17.81 12.47
CA GLY A 79 7.23 -18.03 11.26
C GLY A 79 8.48 -17.16 11.20
N PRO A 80 9.36 -17.39 10.21
CA PRO A 80 10.69 -16.77 10.14
C PRO A 80 10.69 -15.25 9.96
N HIS A 81 9.60 -14.66 9.45
CA HIS A 81 9.49 -13.23 9.18
C HIS A 81 8.65 -12.46 10.21
N ALA A 82 8.40 -13.06 11.37
CA ALA A 82 7.71 -12.40 12.47
C ALA A 82 8.39 -11.05 12.83
N PRO A 83 7.61 -10.04 13.29
CA PRO A 83 6.17 -10.09 13.54
C PRO A 83 5.33 -9.95 12.26
N TYR A 84 4.10 -10.46 12.30
CA TYR A 84 3.13 -10.44 11.18
C TYR A 84 2.02 -9.39 11.34
N LYS A 85 2.12 -8.51 12.34
CA LYS A 85 1.32 -7.30 12.45
C LYS A 85 2.17 -6.10 12.08
N GLN A 86 1.68 -5.23 11.21
CA GLN A 86 2.46 -4.08 10.76
C GLN A 86 2.70 -3.07 11.88
N SER A 87 1.78 -2.94 12.83
CA SER A 87 1.97 -2.13 14.04
C SER A 87 3.12 -2.62 14.93
N GLU A 88 3.59 -3.86 14.80
CA GLU A 88 4.73 -4.39 15.55
C GLU A 88 6.06 -4.16 14.81
N ARG A 89 6.02 -3.58 13.60
CA ARG A 89 7.18 -3.40 12.70
C ARG A 89 7.57 -1.93 12.51
N LYS A 90 6.99 -1.01 13.30
CA LYS A 90 7.05 0.46 13.12
C LYS A 90 8.47 0.99 12.85
N GLU A 91 9.41 0.62 13.72
CA GLU A 91 10.78 1.13 13.71
C GLU A 91 11.51 0.82 12.40
N MET A 92 11.23 -0.35 11.83
CA MET A 92 11.84 -0.81 10.60
C MET A 92 11.42 0.04 9.39
N TYR A 93 10.16 0.45 9.31
CA TYR A 93 9.69 1.22 8.14
C TYR A 93 10.33 2.60 8.05
N ARG A 94 10.63 3.21 9.19
CA ARG A 94 11.31 4.51 9.23
C ARG A 94 12.64 4.45 8.49
N GLN A 95 13.41 3.37 8.66
CA GLN A 95 14.70 3.18 8.00
C GLN A 95 14.56 3.20 6.47
N TYR A 96 13.54 2.54 5.93
CA TYR A 96 13.28 2.53 4.49
C TYR A 96 12.75 3.88 3.97
N ALA A 97 11.91 4.57 4.73
CA ALA A 97 11.49 5.93 4.38
C ALA A 97 12.69 6.89 4.33
N MET A 98 13.59 6.80 5.30
CA MET A 98 14.82 7.61 5.36
C MET A 98 15.78 7.27 4.21
N LYS A 99 15.96 5.98 3.89
CA LYS A 99 16.76 5.56 2.72
C LYS A 99 16.24 6.18 1.42
N LEU A 100 14.92 6.29 1.26
CA LEU A 100 14.32 6.96 0.10
C LEU A 100 14.60 8.48 0.10
N VAL A 101 14.58 9.12 1.27
CA VAL A 101 14.94 10.54 1.40
C VAL A 101 16.42 10.78 1.06
N GLU A 102 17.32 9.98 1.65
CA GLU A 102 18.77 10.06 1.44
C GLU A 102 19.17 9.85 -0.04
N SER A 103 18.44 8.99 -0.75
CA SER A 103 18.64 8.75 -2.18
C SER A 103 17.90 9.73 -3.10
N GLY A 104 17.24 10.76 -2.53
CA GLY A 104 16.49 11.77 -3.28
C GLY A 104 15.22 11.26 -3.97
N LYS A 105 14.74 10.07 -3.56
CA LYS A 105 13.55 9.39 -4.09
C LYS A 105 12.28 9.65 -3.26
N ALA A 106 12.45 10.23 -2.09
CA ALA A 106 11.40 10.78 -1.25
C ALA A 106 11.87 12.11 -0.65
N TYR A 107 10.95 12.85 -0.04
CA TYR A 107 11.24 14.16 0.54
C TYR A 107 10.31 14.46 1.72
N TYR A 108 10.77 15.31 2.63
CA TYR A 108 9.95 15.83 3.74
C TYR A 108 8.95 16.87 3.25
N ALA A 109 7.70 16.79 3.69
CA ALA A 109 6.68 17.82 3.52
C ALA A 109 6.14 18.24 4.89
N PHE A 110 6.06 19.54 5.11
CA PHE A 110 5.72 20.20 6.38
C PHE A 110 4.33 20.88 6.33
N ASP A 111 3.61 20.72 5.22
CA ASP A 111 2.29 21.30 5.02
C ASP A 111 1.29 20.84 6.10
N THR A 112 0.53 21.77 6.68
CA THR A 112 -0.54 21.43 7.61
C THR A 112 -1.79 20.92 6.87
N PRO A 113 -2.72 20.22 7.54
CA PRO A 113 -3.99 19.82 6.92
C PRO A 113 -4.75 20.99 6.29
N GLU A 114 -4.76 22.15 6.95
CA GLU A 114 -5.44 23.37 6.48
C GLU A 114 -4.81 23.92 5.19
N GLU A 115 -3.47 23.86 5.08
CA GLU A 115 -2.75 24.28 3.89
C GLU A 115 -3.01 23.34 2.70
N LEU A 116 -3.12 22.04 2.98
CA LEU A 116 -3.49 21.05 1.97
C LEU A 116 -4.93 21.27 1.48
N ASP A 117 -5.87 21.59 2.38
CA ASP A 117 -7.26 21.87 2.02
C ASP A 117 -7.37 23.18 1.22
N ALA A 118 -6.62 24.21 1.59
CA ALA A 118 -6.55 25.45 0.82
C ALA A 118 -5.99 25.22 -0.60
N MET A 119 -4.95 24.38 -0.74
CA MET A 119 -4.40 24.01 -2.05
C MET A 119 -5.42 23.26 -2.91
N ARG A 120 -6.16 22.30 -2.35
CA ARG A 120 -7.21 21.57 -3.06
C ARG A 120 -8.32 22.51 -3.52
N ALA A 121 -8.83 23.36 -2.63
CA ALA A 121 -9.88 24.33 -2.94
C ALA A 121 -9.47 25.31 -4.05
N ARG A 122 -8.21 25.77 -4.04
CA ARG A 122 -7.67 26.63 -5.11
C ARG A 122 -7.69 25.93 -6.46
N ILE A 123 -7.21 24.68 -6.54
CA ILE A 123 -7.16 23.91 -7.80
C ILE A 123 -8.57 23.66 -8.34
N GLU A 124 -9.51 23.32 -7.47
CA GLU A 124 -10.91 23.12 -7.84
C GLU A 124 -11.56 24.41 -8.37
N ALA A 125 -11.32 25.55 -7.69
CA ALA A 125 -11.85 26.85 -8.09
C ALA A 125 -11.29 27.32 -9.45
N GLU A 126 -10.00 27.10 -9.68
CA GLU A 126 -9.31 27.46 -10.93
C GLU A 126 -9.60 26.47 -12.07
N LYS A 127 -10.18 25.30 -11.77
CA LYS A 127 -10.31 24.17 -12.70
C LYS A 127 -8.98 23.80 -13.35
N SER A 128 -7.88 23.96 -12.62
CA SER A 128 -6.51 23.86 -13.13
C SER A 128 -5.95 22.43 -13.11
N GLY A 129 -6.74 21.45 -12.66
CA GLY A 129 -6.38 20.03 -12.70
C GLY A 129 -7.09 19.21 -11.63
N LEU A 130 -6.53 18.04 -11.32
CA LEU A 130 -6.95 17.24 -10.17
C LEU A 130 -6.39 17.86 -8.89
N PRO A 131 -7.17 17.92 -7.79
CA PRO A 131 -6.74 18.50 -6.52
C PRO A 131 -5.77 17.57 -5.77
N GLN A 132 -4.56 17.41 -6.32
CA GLN A 132 -3.55 16.44 -5.92
C GLN A 132 -2.23 17.11 -5.55
N TYR A 133 -1.51 16.49 -4.61
CA TYR A 133 -0.13 16.86 -4.29
C TYR A 133 0.79 16.09 -5.24
N ASP A 134 1.27 16.71 -6.31
CA ASP A 134 1.94 16.03 -7.41
C ASP A 134 3.10 16.87 -7.97
N THR A 135 3.60 16.47 -9.13
CA THR A 135 4.70 17.14 -9.83
C THR A 135 4.43 18.61 -10.14
N ARG A 136 3.16 19.01 -10.31
CA ARG A 136 2.74 20.37 -10.66
C ARG A 136 2.57 21.24 -9.43
N THR A 137 2.14 20.65 -8.31
CA THR A 137 1.78 21.42 -7.11
C THR A 137 2.90 21.47 -6.08
N ARG A 138 3.78 20.46 -6.00
CA ARG A 138 4.84 20.37 -4.97
C ARG A 138 5.79 21.57 -4.92
N GLY A 139 6.03 22.24 -6.04
CA GLY A 139 6.88 23.45 -6.07
C GLY A 139 6.30 24.64 -5.30
N GLY A 140 4.98 24.70 -5.11
CA GLY A 140 4.29 25.76 -4.38
C GLY A 140 3.88 25.41 -2.95
N MET A 141 4.33 24.26 -2.44
CA MET A 141 3.99 23.75 -1.10
C MET A 141 5.21 23.87 -0.16
N LYS A 142 5.04 23.63 1.14
CA LYS A 142 6.11 23.67 2.15
C LYS A 142 6.78 22.30 2.29
N ASN A 143 7.82 22.08 1.49
CA ASN A 143 8.53 20.80 1.51
C ASN A 143 10.03 20.99 1.23
N SER A 144 10.81 19.94 1.43
CA SER A 144 12.27 19.98 1.26
C SER A 144 12.75 20.07 -0.19
N LEU A 145 11.86 20.06 -1.19
CA LEU A 145 12.20 20.38 -2.58
C LEU A 145 12.02 21.87 -2.89
N SER A 146 11.12 22.57 -2.19
CA SER A 146 10.79 23.98 -2.40
C SER A 146 11.42 24.92 -1.37
N LEU A 147 11.71 24.43 -0.17
CA LEU A 147 12.33 25.20 0.91
C LEU A 147 13.88 25.15 0.85
N PRO A 148 14.57 26.22 1.27
CA PRO A 148 16.02 26.22 1.47
C PRO A 148 16.48 25.13 2.46
N ALA A 149 17.66 24.56 2.23
CA ALA A 149 18.17 23.42 3.02
C ALA A 149 18.38 23.76 4.51
N ASP A 150 18.76 25.00 4.82
CA ASP A 150 18.92 25.51 6.19
C ASP A 150 17.57 25.66 6.91
N GLU A 151 16.51 26.07 6.20
CA GLU A 151 15.16 26.09 6.76
C GLU A 151 14.66 24.67 7.05
N VAL A 152 14.83 23.74 6.10
CA VAL A 152 14.47 22.32 6.31
C VAL A 152 15.19 21.76 7.53
N LYS A 153 16.50 22.00 7.66
CA LYS A 153 17.29 21.54 8.80
C LYS A 153 16.75 22.12 10.11
N LYS A 154 16.48 23.42 10.16
CA LYS A 154 15.92 24.09 11.35
C LYS A 154 14.57 23.51 11.76
N ARG A 155 13.67 23.24 10.80
CA ARG A 155 12.36 22.62 11.06
C ARG A 155 12.50 21.22 11.66
N LEU A 156 13.39 20.41 11.10
CA LEU A 156 13.68 19.07 11.63
C LEU A 156 14.29 19.12 13.04
N GLU A 157 15.22 20.04 13.30
CA GLU A 157 15.84 20.23 14.62
C GLU A 157 14.85 20.76 15.68
N ASN A 158 13.89 21.59 15.26
CA ASN A 158 12.80 22.08 16.11
C ASN A 158 11.75 21.01 16.43
N GLY A 159 11.76 19.88 15.72
CA GLY A 159 10.74 18.84 15.87
C GLY A 159 9.39 19.21 15.21
N ASP A 160 9.40 20.09 14.19
CA ASP A 160 8.20 20.40 13.41
C ASP A 160 7.60 19.09 12.85
N ALA A 161 6.27 18.98 12.88
CA ALA A 161 5.59 17.83 12.30
C ALA A 161 5.82 17.77 10.77
N TYR A 162 6.12 16.59 10.26
CA TYR A 162 6.30 16.36 8.82
C TYR A 162 5.77 14.99 8.40
N VAL A 163 5.57 14.85 7.10
CA VAL A 163 5.40 13.55 6.44
C VAL A 163 6.52 13.32 5.43
N ILE A 164 6.79 12.06 5.09
CA ILE A 164 7.68 11.72 3.97
C ILE A 164 6.81 11.34 2.78
N ARG A 165 6.98 12.04 1.65
CA ARG A 165 6.29 11.76 0.39
C ARG A 165 7.25 11.13 -0.61
N ILE A 166 6.75 10.22 -1.45
CA ILE A 166 7.51 9.76 -2.61
C ILE A 166 7.70 10.91 -3.60
N LYS A 167 8.87 10.98 -4.25
CA LYS A 167 9.11 11.90 -5.35
C LYS A 167 8.76 11.21 -6.68
N ILE A 168 7.56 11.45 -7.19
CA ILE A 168 7.17 10.94 -8.52
C ILE A 168 8.03 11.64 -9.59
N PRO A 169 8.64 10.88 -10.53
CA PRO A 169 9.46 11.47 -11.57
C PRO A 169 8.59 12.12 -12.64
N GLU A 170 9.13 13.14 -13.31
CA GLU A 170 8.41 13.91 -14.32
C GLU A 170 8.56 13.26 -15.71
N ASN A 171 7.45 13.21 -16.45
CA ASN A 171 7.42 12.75 -17.84
C ASN A 171 8.00 11.35 -18.06
N GLU A 172 7.72 10.42 -17.15
CA GLU A 172 8.09 9.01 -17.27
C GLU A 172 6.85 8.13 -17.49
N GLU A 173 7.09 6.92 -17.99
CA GLU A 173 6.09 5.87 -18.09
C GLU A 173 6.46 4.73 -17.15
N VAL A 174 5.49 4.29 -16.35
CA VAL A 174 5.62 3.15 -15.46
C VAL A 174 4.83 1.99 -16.07
N GLU A 175 5.54 0.90 -16.30
CA GLU A 175 5.03 -0.29 -16.96
C GLU A 175 4.98 -1.46 -15.97
N LEU A 176 3.91 -2.25 -16.04
CA LEU A 176 3.80 -3.52 -15.36
C LEU A 176 2.99 -4.52 -16.18
N THR A 177 3.32 -5.80 -16.05
CA THR A 177 2.47 -6.88 -16.56
C THR A 177 1.75 -7.53 -15.39
N ASP A 178 0.44 -7.35 -15.34
CA ASP A 178 -0.43 -8.02 -14.39
C ASP A 178 -0.87 -9.38 -14.96
N LEU A 179 -0.87 -10.41 -14.12
CA LEU A 179 -1.20 -11.78 -14.53
C LEU A 179 -2.68 -11.95 -14.94
N ILE A 180 -3.55 -11.00 -14.59
CA ILE A 180 -4.99 -11.02 -14.91
C ILE A 180 -5.36 -9.88 -15.86
N ARG A 181 -4.83 -8.68 -15.62
CA ARG A 181 -5.14 -7.47 -16.40
C ARG A 181 -4.24 -7.28 -17.63
N GLY A 182 -3.21 -8.11 -17.77
CA GLY A 182 -2.24 -8.01 -18.85
C GLY A 182 -1.33 -6.80 -18.69
N TYR A 183 -0.90 -6.25 -19.82
CA TYR A 183 0.03 -5.13 -19.85
C TYR A 183 -0.65 -3.81 -19.44
N VAL A 184 -0.07 -3.13 -18.46
CA VAL A 184 -0.52 -1.84 -17.94
C VAL A 184 0.61 -0.83 -18.07
N LYS A 185 0.28 0.34 -18.61
CA LYS A 185 1.21 1.45 -18.82
C LYS A 185 0.57 2.73 -18.32
N VAL A 186 1.26 3.43 -17.41
CA VAL A 186 0.75 4.64 -16.76
C VAL A 186 1.80 5.75 -16.84
N HIS A 187 1.39 6.92 -17.32
CA HIS A 187 2.24 8.11 -17.34
C HIS A 187 2.32 8.71 -15.93
N THR A 188 3.52 9.07 -15.47
CA THR A 188 3.71 9.54 -14.09
C THR A 188 2.99 10.86 -13.78
N GLY A 189 2.65 11.64 -14.79
CA GLY A 189 1.82 12.85 -14.64
C GLY A 189 0.40 12.59 -14.11
N THR A 190 -0.07 11.33 -14.07
CA THR A 190 -1.35 10.97 -13.43
C THR A 190 -1.19 10.46 -12.00
N LEU A 191 0.04 10.39 -11.48
CA LEU A 191 0.35 9.95 -10.13
C LEU A 191 0.64 11.15 -9.24
N ASP A 192 0.21 11.05 -7.99
CA ASP A 192 0.50 12.03 -6.95
C ASP A 192 1.67 11.57 -6.05
N ASP A 193 2.34 12.54 -5.43
CA ASP A 193 3.38 12.34 -4.44
C ASP A 193 2.76 11.86 -3.12
N LYS A 194 2.35 10.58 -3.13
CA LYS A 194 1.74 9.90 -1.98
C LYS A 194 2.63 9.98 -0.75
N VAL A 195 1.98 10.15 0.40
CA VAL A 195 2.62 9.99 1.71
C VAL A 195 3.04 8.53 1.90
N LEU A 196 4.30 8.32 2.28
CA LEU A 196 4.89 7.03 2.62
C LEU A 196 5.01 6.84 4.14
N PHE A 197 5.27 7.92 4.87
CA PHE A 197 5.46 7.91 6.31
C PHE A 197 4.78 9.13 6.94
N LYS A 198 3.96 8.90 7.95
CA LYS A 198 3.14 9.92 8.62
C LYS A 198 3.91 10.59 9.76
N SER A 199 3.41 11.75 10.21
CA SER A 199 3.98 12.50 11.35
C SER A 199 3.87 11.77 12.68
N ASP A 200 2.92 10.83 12.80
CA ASP A 200 2.74 9.96 13.98
C ASP A 200 3.76 8.81 14.06
N GLY A 201 4.73 8.74 13.14
CA GLY A 201 5.74 7.70 13.10
C GLY A 201 5.29 6.37 12.48
N MET A 202 4.10 6.32 11.88
CA MET A 202 3.61 5.13 11.18
C MET A 202 3.78 5.24 9.67
N PRO A 203 4.12 4.15 8.97
CA PRO A 203 4.05 4.13 7.51
C PRO A 203 2.60 4.25 7.02
N THR A 204 2.43 4.63 5.76
CA THR A 204 1.18 4.35 5.04
C THR A 204 1.19 2.92 4.50
N TYR A 205 0.02 2.46 4.06
CA TYR A 205 -0.12 1.18 3.36
C TYR A 205 0.93 1.00 2.26
N HIS A 206 1.21 2.04 1.46
CA HIS A 206 2.10 1.92 0.31
C HIS A 206 3.53 1.53 0.70
N LEU A 207 4.09 2.17 1.72
CA LEU A 207 5.44 1.85 2.19
C LEU A 207 5.46 0.50 2.92
N ALA A 208 4.52 0.29 3.86
CA ALA A 208 4.49 -0.92 4.67
C ALA A 208 4.29 -2.17 3.81
N ASN A 209 3.37 -2.13 2.84
CA ASN A 209 3.06 -3.25 1.96
C ASN A 209 4.27 -3.66 1.10
N VAL A 210 4.97 -2.70 0.47
CA VAL A 210 6.15 -2.99 -0.36
C VAL A 210 7.33 -3.49 0.48
N VAL A 211 7.59 -2.86 1.62
CA VAL A 211 8.66 -3.28 2.54
C VAL A 211 8.41 -4.71 3.03
N ASP A 212 7.21 -5.01 3.50
CA ASP A 212 6.91 -6.33 4.01
C ASP A 212 6.83 -7.39 2.91
N ASP A 213 6.32 -7.05 1.72
CA ASP A 213 6.32 -8.00 0.60
C ASP A 213 7.75 -8.33 0.17
N TYR A 214 8.69 -7.37 0.22
CA TYR A 214 10.11 -7.66 0.01
C TYR A 214 10.71 -8.53 1.13
N LEU A 215 10.50 -8.15 2.40
CA LEU A 215 11.12 -8.81 3.55
C LEU A 215 10.54 -10.19 3.87
N MET A 216 9.27 -10.42 3.55
CA MET A 216 8.62 -11.73 3.66
C MET A 216 8.80 -12.58 2.39
N GLU A 217 9.62 -12.08 1.45
CA GLU A 217 9.98 -12.74 0.20
C GLU A 217 8.77 -13.13 -0.66
N ILE A 218 7.75 -12.28 -0.67
CA ILE A 218 6.54 -12.49 -1.46
C ILE A 218 6.90 -12.52 -2.95
N THR A 219 6.43 -13.55 -3.63
CA THR A 219 6.67 -13.78 -5.06
C THR A 219 5.49 -13.36 -5.92
N HIS A 220 4.27 -13.47 -5.39
CA HIS A 220 3.04 -13.10 -6.09
C HIS A 220 2.11 -12.33 -5.16
N VAL A 221 1.69 -11.15 -5.61
CA VAL A 221 0.70 -10.30 -4.94
C VAL A 221 -0.63 -10.47 -5.65
N ILE A 222 -1.51 -11.28 -5.05
CA ILE A 222 -2.87 -11.52 -5.54
C ILE A 222 -3.83 -10.72 -4.65
N ARG A 223 -4.46 -9.67 -5.22
CA ARG A 223 -5.33 -8.73 -4.48
C ARG A 223 -6.46 -8.18 -5.35
N GLY A 224 -7.41 -7.45 -4.78
CA GLY A 224 -8.52 -6.84 -5.53
C GLY A 224 -8.07 -5.69 -6.46
N GLU A 225 -8.82 -5.46 -7.54
CA GLU A 225 -8.51 -4.42 -8.53
C GLU A 225 -8.62 -2.98 -8.02
N GLU A 226 -9.22 -2.76 -6.86
CA GLU A 226 -9.19 -1.45 -6.20
C GLU A 226 -7.75 -0.95 -5.96
N TRP A 227 -6.77 -1.86 -5.92
CA TRP A 227 -5.36 -1.55 -5.77
C TRP A 227 -4.60 -1.39 -7.10
N LEU A 228 -5.23 -1.68 -8.24
CA LEU A 228 -4.59 -1.56 -9.55
C LEU A 228 -4.07 -0.13 -9.82
N PRO A 229 -4.82 0.95 -9.49
CA PRO A 229 -4.30 2.32 -9.64
C PRO A 229 -3.06 2.62 -8.78
N SER A 230 -2.81 1.86 -7.72
CA SER A 230 -1.62 2.00 -6.87
C SER A 230 -0.44 1.15 -7.34
N ALA A 231 -0.63 0.23 -8.29
CA ALA A 231 0.43 -0.67 -8.74
C ALA A 231 1.64 0.07 -9.36
N PRO A 232 1.47 1.13 -10.20
CA PRO A 232 2.60 1.91 -10.70
C PRO A 232 3.45 2.54 -9.58
N LEU A 233 2.79 3.04 -8.52
CA LEU A 233 3.48 3.55 -7.34
C LEU A 233 4.29 2.46 -6.63
N HIS A 234 3.74 1.26 -6.49
CA HIS A 234 4.46 0.13 -5.89
C HIS A 234 5.66 -0.28 -6.74
N VAL A 235 5.54 -0.30 -8.07
CA VAL A 235 6.66 -0.53 -9.00
C VAL A 235 7.77 0.50 -8.81
N LEU A 236 7.42 1.79 -8.69
CA LEU A 236 8.38 2.85 -8.41
C LEU A 236 9.08 2.65 -7.06
N LEU A 237 8.36 2.24 -6.01
CA LEU A 237 8.96 1.96 -4.70
C LEU A 237 9.97 0.80 -4.76
N TYR A 238 9.63 -0.30 -5.44
CA TYR A 238 10.59 -1.40 -5.66
C TYR A 238 11.82 -0.90 -6.42
N ARG A 239 11.64 -0.10 -7.48
CA ARG A 239 12.74 0.50 -8.25
C ARG A 239 13.63 1.39 -7.38
N TYR A 240 13.02 2.29 -6.61
CA TYR A 240 13.73 3.27 -5.78
C TYR A 240 14.47 2.64 -4.59
N LEU A 241 13.98 1.52 -4.06
CA LEU A 241 14.65 0.78 -3.00
C LEU A 241 15.76 -0.16 -3.53
N GLY A 242 15.90 -0.29 -4.84
CA GLY A 242 16.85 -1.18 -5.51
C GLY A 242 16.42 -2.65 -5.48
N TRP A 243 15.10 -2.90 -5.50
CA TRP A 243 14.48 -4.21 -5.30
C TRP A 243 13.75 -4.75 -6.53
N SER A 244 13.96 -4.14 -7.70
CA SER A 244 13.29 -4.54 -8.95
C SER A 244 13.46 -6.04 -9.26
N ASP A 245 14.63 -6.60 -9.00
CA ASP A 245 14.95 -8.02 -9.28
C ASP A 245 14.17 -9.00 -8.38
N ARG A 246 13.63 -8.52 -7.26
CA ARG A 246 12.83 -9.30 -6.31
C ARG A 246 11.38 -8.86 -6.25
N MET A 247 10.95 -7.94 -7.11
CA MET A 247 9.58 -7.46 -7.16
C MET A 247 8.62 -8.64 -7.46
N PRO A 248 7.51 -8.78 -6.73
CA PRO A 248 6.55 -9.85 -6.98
C PRO A 248 5.82 -9.65 -8.31
N ALA A 249 5.32 -10.76 -8.87
CA ALA A 249 4.30 -10.69 -9.90
C ALA A 249 2.98 -10.18 -9.29
N PHE A 250 2.23 -9.36 -10.02
CA PHE A 250 0.95 -8.82 -9.56
C PHE A 250 -0.22 -9.51 -10.28
N ALA A 251 -1.31 -9.75 -9.54
CA ALA A 251 -2.56 -10.25 -10.08
C ALA A 251 -3.75 -9.52 -9.43
N HIS A 252 -4.43 -8.66 -10.20
CA HIS A 252 -5.54 -7.84 -9.70
C HIS A 252 -6.91 -8.44 -10.04
N LEU A 253 -7.53 -9.07 -9.04
CA LEU A 253 -8.81 -9.78 -9.11
C LEU A 253 -9.98 -8.84 -9.42
N PRO A 254 -10.88 -9.19 -10.36
CA PRO A 254 -12.03 -8.37 -10.69
C PRO A 254 -13.04 -8.25 -9.56
N LEU A 255 -13.69 -7.09 -9.43
CA LEU A 255 -14.72 -6.86 -8.43
C LEU A 255 -15.86 -7.88 -8.57
N LEU A 256 -16.39 -8.31 -7.44
CA LEU A 256 -17.66 -9.05 -7.43
C LEU A 256 -18.77 -8.08 -7.80
N LEU A 257 -19.59 -8.48 -8.77
CA LEU A 257 -20.73 -7.70 -9.23
C LEU A 257 -21.98 -8.07 -8.43
N LYS A 258 -22.95 -7.16 -8.42
CA LYS A 258 -24.27 -7.41 -7.85
C LYS A 258 -25.00 -8.53 -8.62
N PRO A 259 -25.92 -9.27 -7.96
CA PRO A 259 -26.78 -10.22 -8.66
C PRO A 259 -27.65 -9.56 -9.74
N ASP A 260 -28.06 -8.31 -9.50
CA ASP A 260 -28.90 -7.49 -10.36
C ASP A 260 -28.31 -6.09 -10.61
N GLY A 261 -28.47 -5.59 -11.84
CA GLY A 261 -28.05 -4.25 -12.25
C GLY A 261 -26.54 -4.07 -12.44
N ASN A 262 -26.11 -2.81 -12.56
CA ASN A 262 -24.71 -2.43 -12.71
C ASN A 262 -24.08 -2.09 -11.36
N GLY A 263 -22.86 -2.57 -11.11
CA GLY A 263 -22.02 -2.10 -10.00
C GLY A 263 -21.44 -3.20 -9.11
N LYS A 264 -20.57 -2.76 -8.20
CA LYS A 264 -19.87 -3.61 -7.22
C LYS A 264 -20.82 -4.11 -6.14
N LEU A 265 -20.67 -5.39 -5.77
CA LEU A 265 -21.31 -5.98 -4.59
C LEU A 265 -20.84 -5.28 -3.31
N SER A 266 -21.77 -4.75 -2.55
CA SER A 266 -21.54 -4.00 -1.31
C SER A 266 -22.11 -4.72 -0.09
N LYS A 267 -21.72 -4.28 1.11
CA LYS A 267 -22.28 -4.80 2.37
C LYS A 267 -23.82 -4.72 2.41
N ARG A 268 -24.40 -3.66 1.84
CA ARG A 268 -25.86 -3.42 1.82
C ARG A 268 -26.63 -4.39 0.94
N ASP A 269 -25.97 -5.02 -0.03
CA ASP A 269 -26.63 -5.98 -0.92
C ASP A 269 -26.77 -7.36 -0.23
N GLY A 270 -25.91 -7.66 0.76
CA GLY A 270 -25.98 -8.90 1.55
C GLY A 270 -27.14 -8.91 2.56
N ASP A 271 -27.48 -7.75 3.15
CA ASP A 271 -28.61 -7.63 4.09
C ASP A 271 -29.99 -7.74 3.40
N ARG A 272 -30.02 -7.74 2.05
CA ARG A 272 -31.25 -7.79 1.24
C ARG A 272 -31.62 -9.20 0.76
N LEU A 273 -30.73 -10.18 0.90
CA LEU A 273 -30.90 -11.57 0.47
C LEU A 273 -31.28 -12.45 1.66
#